data_AF-A0AA96SE09-F1
#
_entry.id   AF-A0AA96SE09-F1
#
_cell.length_a   1.000
_cell.length_b   1.000
_cell.length_c   1.000
_cell.angle_alpha   90.00
_cell.angle_beta   90.00
_cell.angle_gamma   90.00
#
_symmetry.space_group_name_H-M   'P 1'
#
loop_
_entity.id
_entity.type
_entity.pdbx_description
1 polymer ?
#
loop_
_entity_poly.entity_id
_entity_poly.type
_entity_poly.pdbx_seq_one_letter_code
_entity_poly.pdbx_strand_id
1 'polypeptide(L)'
;MAKYFSETGQNVRENFDFFGEFAVDPYVNTGDLAAAYGLKLEDGEAGMSLLEWFQSRGGSAQPVEGDRIVVDGFSLTVKETDQNGVVKSMGLKVPRRES
;
A
#
# COMPACT_ATOMS: atom_id res chain seq x y z
N MET A 1 -41.50 -5.26 -1.15
CA MET A 1 -40.72 -5.38 -2.40
C MET A 1 -39.32 -4.85 -2.15
N ALA A 2 -38.31 -5.71 -2.35
CA ALA A 2 -36.92 -5.38 -2.75
C ALA A 2 -36.04 -4.68 -1.67
N LYS A 3 -34.79 -5.03 -1.40
CA LYS A 3 -33.78 -5.86 -2.08
C LYS A 3 -32.84 -6.50 -1.06
N TYR A 4 -32.34 -7.67 -1.41
CA TYR A 4 -31.38 -8.46 -0.66
C TYR A 4 -30.07 -7.69 -0.44
N PHE A 5 -29.65 -7.61 0.82
CA PHE A 5 -28.28 -7.30 1.24
C PHE A 5 -27.38 -8.46 0.82
N SER A 6 -26.82 -8.37 -0.39
CA SER A 6 -25.78 -9.26 -0.90
C SER A 6 -24.59 -8.43 -1.35
N GLU A 7 -24.05 -7.56 -0.49
CA GLU A 7 -23.01 -6.59 -0.87
C GLU A 7 -21.67 -6.76 -0.13
N THR A 8 -21.51 -7.81 0.66
CA THR A 8 -20.26 -8.07 1.40
C THR A 8 -19.19 -8.80 0.58
N GLY A 9 -19.51 -9.32 -0.61
CA GLY A 9 -18.54 -10.04 -1.46
C GLY A 9 -17.90 -9.22 -2.58
N GLN A 10 -18.61 -8.23 -3.14
CA GLN A 10 -18.11 -7.45 -4.27
C GLN A 10 -17.19 -6.30 -3.83
N ASN A 11 -17.57 -5.58 -2.77
CA ASN A 11 -16.75 -4.49 -2.20
C ASN A 11 -15.37 -4.96 -1.77
N VAL A 12 -15.25 -6.18 -1.24
CA VAL A 12 -13.96 -6.76 -0.84
C VAL A 12 -13.07 -6.91 -2.08
N ARG A 13 -13.56 -7.49 -3.17
CA ARG A 13 -12.75 -7.72 -4.37
C ARG A 13 -12.30 -6.41 -5.03
N GLU A 14 -13.14 -5.39 -5.02
CA GLU A 14 -12.77 -4.05 -5.50
C GLU A 14 -11.73 -3.36 -4.60
N ASN A 15 -11.83 -3.52 -3.28
CA ASN A 15 -10.83 -3.04 -2.33
C ASN A 15 -9.46 -3.70 -2.56
N PHE A 16 -9.45 -5.01 -2.82
CA PHE A 16 -8.23 -5.77 -3.13
C PHE A 16 -7.60 -5.35 -4.47
N ASP A 17 -8.42 -5.01 -5.47
CA ASP A 17 -7.90 -4.57 -6.77
C ASP A 17 -7.33 -3.14 -6.72
N PHE A 18 -7.94 -2.27 -5.91
CA PHE A 18 -7.60 -0.85 -5.80
C PHE A 18 -6.47 -0.55 -4.81
N PHE A 19 -6.52 -1.15 -3.61
CA PHE A 19 -5.52 -0.94 -2.57
C PHE A 19 -4.43 -2.01 -2.58
N GLY A 20 -4.55 -3.04 -3.41
CA GLY A 20 -3.64 -4.18 -3.37
C GLY A 20 -4.11 -5.25 -2.40
N GLU A 21 -3.41 -6.39 -2.45
CA GLU A 21 -3.85 -7.64 -1.84
C GLU A 21 -3.65 -7.65 -0.31
N PHE A 22 -2.81 -6.74 0.21
CA PHE A 22 -2.44 -6.69 1.63
C PHE A 22 -2.56 -5.27 2.19
N ALA A 23 -3.18 -5.15 3.36
CA ALA A 23 -3.08 -3.93 4.18
C ALA A 23 -1.85 -4.04 5.07
N VAL A 24 -0.94 -3.06 4.97
CA VAL A 24 0.30 -2.99 5.72
C VAL A 24 0.35 -1.70 6.54
N ASP A 25 1.03 -1.77 7.68
CA ASP A 25 1.21 -0.63 8.56
C ASP A 25 2.32 0.28 7.99
N PRO A 26 2.12 1.61 7.93
CA PRO A 26 3.08 2.56 7.36
C PRO A 26 4.39 2.68 8.15
N TYR A 27 4.42 2.26 9.42
CA TYR A 27 5.58 2.33 10.30
C TYR A 27 6.41 1.05 10.30
N VAL A 28 6.00 0.02 9.55
CA VAL A 28 6.83 -1.19 9.38
C VAL A 28 8.12 -0.86 8.67
N ASN A 29 9.17 -1.63 8.97
CA ASN A 29 10.42 -1.49 8.28
C ASN A 29 10.28 -1.98 6.83
N THR A 30 10.72 -1.16 5.88
CA THR A 30 10.70 -1.51 4.46
C THR A 30 11.54 -2.76 4.19
N GLY A 31 12.65 -2.96 4.92
CA GLY A 31 13.49 -4.16 4.81
C GLY A 31 12.76 -5.46 5.17
N ASP A 32 11.87 -5.41 6.17
CA ASP A 32 11.05 -6.58 6.53
C ASP A 32 10.03 -6.90 5.43
N LEU A 33 9.44 -5.88 4.80
CA LEU A 33 8.56 -6.06 3.65
C LEU A 33 9.31 -6.60 2.43
N ALA A 34 10.54 -6.17 2.21
CA ALA A 34 11.42 -6.73 1.18
C ALA A 34 11.69 -8.21 1.40
N ALA A 35 11.99 -8.61 2.65
CA ALA A 35 12.20 -10.01 3.00
C ALA A 35 10.92 -10.85 2.89
N ALA A 36 9.76 -10.30 3.28
CA ALA A 36 8.50 -11.02 3.30
C ALA A 36 7.83 -11.14 1.90
N TYR A 37 7.84 -10.05 1.12
CA TYR A 37 7.12 -9.93 -0.15
C TYR A 37 8.03 -9.88 -1.38
N GLY A 38 9.34 -9.77 -1.19
CA GLY A 38 10.31 -9.63 -2.28
C GLY A 38 10.37 -8.23 -2.88
N LEU A 39 9.98 -7.20 -2.11
CA LEU A 39 10.17 -5.79 -2.51
C LEU A 39 11.65 -5.56 -2.84
N LYS A 40 11.92 -4.95 -4.00
CA LYS A 40 13.28 -4.53 -4.33
C LYS A 40 13.54 -3.16 -3.73
N LEU A 41 14.55 -3.10 -2.88
CA LEU A 41 15.01 -1.88 -2.23
C LEU A 41 16.42 -1.53 -2.73
N GLU A 42 16.68 -0.24 -2.84
CA GLU A 42 18.01 0.31 -3.11
C GLU A 42 18.83 0.40 -1.82
N ASP A 43 20.14 0.56 -1.96
CA ASP A 43 21.06 0.68 -0.84
C ASP A 43 20.70 1.87 0.06
N GLY A 44 20.36 1.59 1.32
CA GLY A 44 19.93 2.59 2.32
C GLY A 44 18.42 2.63 2.59
N GLU A 45 17.59 2.02 1.74
CA GLU A 45 16.13 2.05 1.89
C GLU A 45 15.59 1.03 2.90
N ALA A 46 16.31 -0.08 3.09
CA ALA A 46 15.93 -1.15 4.03
C ALA A 46 16.01 -0.76 5.50
N GLY A 47 16.55 0.41 5.84
CA GLY A 47 16.59 0.95 7.20
C GLY A 47 15.45 1.91 7.52
N MET A 48 14.65 2.30 6.52
CA MET A 48 13.61 3.32 6.65
C MET A 48 12.24 2.68 6.86
N SER A 49 11.32 3.43 7.48
CA SER A 49 9.91 3.02 7.52
C SER A 49 9.28 3.03 6.13
N LEU A 50 8.25 2.20 5.92
CA LEU A 50 7.53 2.14 4.65
C LEU A 50 7.02 3.54 4.23
N LEU A 51 6.56 4.32 5.20
CA LEU A 51 6.07 5.68 4.98
C LEU A 51 7.19 6.64 4.54
N GLU A 52 8.35 6.59 5.17
CA GLU A 52 9.51 7.41 4.77
C GLU A 52 10.01 7.01 3.38
N TRP A 53 10.09 5.71 3.11
CA TRP A 53 10.44 5.19 1.80
C TRP A 53 9.44 5.63 0.72
N PHE A 54 8.14 5.57 1.03
CA PHE A 54 7.08 6.04 0.16
C PHE A 54 7.22 7.55 -0.12
N GLN A 55 7.44 8.37 0.91
CA GLN A 55 7.67 9.81 0.76
C GLN A 55 8.94 10.11 -0.04
N SER A 56 10.02 9.37 0.18
CA SER A 56 11.26 9.51 -0.58
C SER A 56 11.04 9.29 -2.09
N ARG A 57 10.07 8.43 -2.46
CA ARG A 57 9.73 8.14 -3.86
C ARG A 57 8.63 9.04 -4.42
N GLY A 58 7.64 9.42 -3.60
CA GLY A 58 6.53 10.33 -3.96
C GLY A 58 6.92 11.81 -3.95
N GLY A 59 8.07 12.15 -3.36
CA GLY A 59 8.56 13.51 -3.19
C GLY A 59 8.20 14.14 -1.85
N SER A 60 8.53 15.41 -1.65
CA SER A 60 8.30 16.14 -0.38
C SER A 60 6.82 16.43 -0.04
N ALA A 61 5.87 15.94 -0.83
CA ALA A 61 4.45 16.14 -0.55
C ALA A 61 3.98 15.15 0.53
N GLN A 62 3.12 15.62 1.44
CA GLN A 62 2.49 14.73 2.41
C GLN A 62 1.58 13.72 1.69
N PRO A 63 1.72 12.42 1.95
CA PRO A 63 0.89 11.38 1.35
C PRO A 63 -0.57 11.55 1.78
N VAL A 64 -1.48 11.51 0.81
CA VAL A 64 -2.94 11.62 1.01
C VAL A 64 -3.63 10.31 0.63
N GLU A 65 -4.86 10.11 1.10
CA GLU A 65 -5.67 8.96 0.70
C GLU A 65 -5.79 8.85 -0.82
N GLY A 66 -5.56 7.64 -1.34
CA GLY A 66 -5.55 7.36 -2.77
C GLY A 66 -4.22 7.65 -3.47
N ASP A 67 -3.22 8.22 -2.79
CA ASP A 67 -1.88 8.38 -3.37
C ASP A 67 -1.26 7.02 -3.65
N ARG A 68 -0.69 6.85 -4.85
CA ARG A 68 -0.18 5.56 -5.32
C ARG A 68 1.16 5.72 -6.00
N ILE A 69 2.12 4.91 -5.57
CA ILE A 69 3.41 4.75 -6.25
C ILE A 69 3.54 3.34 -6.80
N VAL A 70 4.30 3.21 -7.89
CA VAL A 70 4.64 1.91 -8.48
C VAL A 70 6.16 1.80 -8.50
N VAL A 71 6.68 0.72 -7.91
CA VAL A 71 8.11 0.47 -7.77
C VAL A 71 8.41 -0.98 -8.17
N ASP A 72 9.16 -1.17 -9.25
CA ASP A 72 9.53 -2.50 -9.76
C ASP A 72 8.34 -3.48 -9.88
N GLY A 73 7.18 -2.95 -10.29
CA GLY A 73 5.93 -3.73 -10.43
C GLY A 73 5.12 -3.88 -9.13
N PHE A 74 5.67 -3.55 -7.96
CA PHE A 74 4.89 -3.40 -6.73
C PHE A 74 4.11 -2.09 -6.78
N SER A 75 2.83 -2.12 -6.44
CA SER A 75 2.05 -0.90 -6.25
C SER A 75 1.75 -0.69 -4.78
N LEU A 76 2.07 0.49 -4.27
CA LEU A 76 1.75 0.92 -2.92
C LEU A 76 0.73 2.05 -3.00
N THR A 77 -0.37 1.91 -2.27
CA THR A 77 -1.47 2.88 -2.27
C THR A 77 -1.79 3.27 -0.83
N VAL A 78 -1.92 4.56 -0.54
CA VAL A 78 -2.38 5.05 0.76
C VAL A 78 -3.88 4.76 0.89
N LYS A 79 -4.27 3.94 1.88
CA LYS A 79 -5.67 3.58 2.08
C LYS A 79 -6.40 4.59 2.94
N GLU A 80 -5.78 4.97 4.05
CA GLU A 80 -6.40 5.80 5.08
C GLU A 80 -5.37 6.76 5.66
N THR A 81 -5.77 8.01 5.85
CA THR A 81 -5.00 9.03 6.56
C THR A 81 -5.85 9.65 7.66
N ASP A 82 -5.22 10.02 8.77
CA ASP A 82 -5.90 10.74 9.85
C ASP A 82 -6.13 12.22 9.49
N GLN A 83 -6.92 12.90 10.31
CA GLN A 83 -7.16 14.35 10.24
C GLN A 83 -5.90 15.23 10.33
N ASN A 84 -4.78 14.65 10.75
CA ASN A 84 -3.47 15.31 10.80
C ASN A 84 -2.60 15.05 9.56
N GLY A 85 -3.11 14.35 8.53
CA GLY A 85 -2.35 13.95 7.35
C GLY A 85 -1.39 12.77 7.60
N VAL A 86 -1.61 12.03 8.70
CA VAL A 86 -0.79 10.87 9.06
C VAL A 86 -1.39 9.63 8.43
N VAL A 87 -0.62 8.90 7.63
CA VAL A 87 -1.07 7.63 7.05
C VAL A 87 -1.32 6.63 8.18
N LYS A 88 -2.53 6.06 8.21
CA LYS A 88 -2.91 4.99 9.15
C LYS A 88 -2.73 3.61 8.56
N SER A 89 -3.05 3.46 7.27
CA SER A 89 -2.88 2.19 6.59
C SER A 89 -2.50 2.38 5.13
N MET A 90 -1.65 1.49 4.66
CA MET A 90 -1.22 1.42 3.27
C MET A 90 -1.62 0.07 2.69
N GLY A 91 -1.80 0.08 1.39
CA GLY A 91 -2.16 -1.07 0.60
C GLY A 91 -0.98 -1.47 -0.27
N LEU A 92 -0.65 -2.76 -0.28
CA LEU A 92 0.45 -3.33 -1.04
C LEU A 92 -0.10 -4.31 -2.09
N LYS A 93 0.18 -4.04 -3.35
CA LYS A 93 -0.07 -4.93 -4.49
C LYS A 93 1.26 -5.48 -4.99
N VAL A 94 1.46 -6.77 -4.80
CA VAL A 94 2.62 -7.50 -5.32
C VAL A 94 2.40 -7.77 -6.81
N PRO A 95 3.41 -7.59 -7.69
CA PRO A 95 3.27 -7.94 -9.09
C PRO A 95 3.01 -9.45 -9.20
N ARG A 96 1.97 -9.85 -9.93
CA ARG A 96 1.82 -11.26 -10.30
C ARG A 96 3.03 -11.62 -11.17
N ARG A 97 3.88 -12.51 -10.66
CA ARG A 97 4.86 -13.19 -11.51
C ARG A 97 4.07 -14.09 -12.45
N GLU A 98 3.85 -13.62 -13.67
CA GLU A 98 3.47 -14.49 -14.77
C GLU A 98 4.67 -15.41 -15.00
N SER A 99 4.55 -16.65 -14.52
CA SER A 99 5.55 -17.72 -14.71
C SER A 99 5.18 -18.56 -15.92
#